data_AF-A0A9D6N1N9-F1
#
_entry.id   AF-A0A9D6N1N9-F1
#
_cell.length_a   1.000
_cell.length_b   1.000
_cell.length_c   1.000
_cell.angle_alpha   90.00
_cell.angle_beta   90.00
_cell.angle_gamma   90.00
#
_symmetry.space_group_name_H-M   'P 1'
#
loop_
_entity.id
_entity.type
_entity.pdbx_description
1 polymer ?
#
loop_
_entity_poly.entity_id
_entity_poly.type
_entity_poly.pdbx_seq_one_letter_code
_entity_poly.pdbx_strand_id
1 'polypeptide(L)'
;MPKGTTNATKRRQAAQADFIEAILEGKVSRVKAIYKAGASVTASDQHGWLPIHRASTNNHGKIIRLLISWGSPLEERGTDGWTPLHLAAVSRSPAAVAELVAAGAQVNARSDFGSTPLHLAVGRTLCERMIETVELLLTAGAKPSARDQRGRSPLREVQALVDQTNRLLKAIRGGRGHNKPTRSNSP
;
A
#
# COMPACT_ATOMS: atom_id res chain seq x y z
N MET A 1 -37.72 -5.73 14.26
CA MET A 1 -37.79 -6.98 13.47
C MET A 1 -36.65 -6.98 12.45
N PRO A 2 -35.73 -7.96 12.45
CA PRO A 2 -34.64 -7.99 11.48
C PRO A 2 -35.18 -8.40 10.11
N LYS A 3 -34.97 -7.56 9.09
CA LYS A 3 -35.28 -7.90 7.70
C LYS A 3 -34.32 -9.01 7.25
N GLY A 4 -34.81 -10.25 7.19
CA GLY A 4 -34.04 -11.39 6.70
C GLY A 4 -33.56 -11.12 5.28
N THR A 5 -32.24 -11.17 5.06
CA THR A 5 -31.66 -11.01 3.73
C THR A 5 -32.09 -12.17 2.83
N THR A 6 -32.60 -11.85 1.64
CA THR A 6 -33.09 -12.85 0.68
C THR A 6 -31.97 -13.78 0.23
N ASN A 7 -32.31 -15.02 -0.18
CA ASN A 7 -31.35 -16.01 -0.67
C ASN A 7 -30.51 -15.49 -1.86
N ALA A 8 -31.12 -14.67 -2.73
CA ALA A 8 -30.45 -14.02 -3.85
C ALA A 8 -29.38 -13.01 -3.41
N THR A 9 -29.66 -12.21 -2.37
CA THR A 9 -28.70 -11.26 -1.80
C THR A 9 -27.51 -12.00 -1.17
N LYS A 10 -27.76 -13.08 -0.42
CA LYS A 10 -26.71 -13.91 0.17
C LYS A 10 -25.79 -14.53 -0.88
N ARG A 11 -26.37 -15.07 -1.97
CA ARG A 11 -25.60 -15.63 -3.10
C ARG A 11 -24.73 -14.60 -3.79
N ARG A 12 -25.24 -13.38 -4.02
CA ARG A 12 -24.46 -12.27 -4.59
C ARG A 12 -23.32 -11.83 -3.68
N GLN A 13 -23.56 -11.74 -2.37
CA GLN A 13 -22.52 -11.40 -1.39
C GLN A 13 -21.43 -12.47 -1.33
N ALA A 14 -21.80 -13.75 -1.36
CA ALA A 14 -20.85 -14.86 -1.39
C ALA A 14 -19.98 -14.82 -2.67
N ALA A 15 -20.58 -14.58 -3.84
CA ALA A 15 -19.84 -14.44 -5.10
C ALA A 15 -18.90 -13.21 -5.10
N GLN A 16 -19.31 -12.10 -4.49
CA GLN A 16 -18.44 -10.94 -4.35
C GLN A 16 -17.28 -11.21 -3.39
N ALA A 17 -17.51 -11.91 -2.28
CA ALA A 17 -16.46 -12.29 -1.35
C ALA A 17 -15.43 -13.23 -2.01
N ASP A 18 -15.90 -14.22 -2.77
CA ASP A 18 -15.06 -15.11 -3.60
C ASP A 18 -14.22 -14.32 -4.62
N PHE A 19 -14.82 -13.30 -5.25
CA PHE A 19 -14.11 -12.42 -6.17
C PHE A 19 -12.96 -11.66 -5.48
N ILE A 20 -13.22 -11.09 -4.30
CA ILE A 20 -12.21 -10.38 -3.51
C ILE A 20 -11.10 -11.34 -3.05
N GLU A 21 -11.44 -12.54 -2.60
CA GLU A 21 -10.46 -13.55 -2.20
C GLU A 21 -9.54 -13.94 -3.37
N ALA A 22 -10.10 -14.21 -4.55
CA ALA A 22 -9.32 -14.53 -5.75
C ALA A 22 -8.36 -13.39 -6.15
N ILE A 23 -8.76 -12.13 -5.94
CA ILE A 23 -7.94 -10.94 -6.15
C ILE A 23 -6.76 -10.92 -5.17
N LEU A 24 -7.04 -11.12 -3.88
CA LEU A 24 -6.03 -11.12 -2.83
C LEU A 24 -4.99 -12.21 -3.05
N GLU A 25 -5.41 -13.40 -3.49
CA GLU A 25 -4.53 -14.53 -3.79
C GLU A 25 -3.73 -14.38 -5.10
N GLY A 26 -4.08 -13.42 -5.97
CA GLY A 26 -3.39 -13.25 -7.25
C GLY A 26 -3.82 -14.25 -8.33
N LYS A 27 -4.95 -14.96 -8.16
CA LYS A 27 -5.39 -16.02 -9.08
C LYS A 27 -6.09 -15.42 -10.31
N VAL A 28 -5.29 -14.90 -11.26
CA VAL A 28 -5.78 -14.22 -12.48
C VAL A 28 -6.89 -14.99 -13.21
N SER A 29 -6.76 -16.31 -13.39
CA SER A 29 -7.78 -17.11 -14.08
C SER A 29 -9.10 -17.19 -13.29
N ARG A 30 -9.03 -17.32 -11.96
CA ARG A 30 -10.19 -17.32 -11.05
C ARG A 30 -10.89 -15.96 -11.08
N VAL A 31 -10.12 -14.88 -10.99
CA VAL A 31 -10.64 -13.49 -11.12
C VAL A 31 -11.41 -13.31 -12.44
N LYS A 32 -10.84 -13.73 -13.57
CA LYS A 32 -11.52 -13.66 -14.88
C LYS A 32 -12.80 -14.49 -14.95
N ALA A 33 -12.78 -15.71 -14.40
CA ALA A 33 -13.94 -16.59 -14.40
C ALA A 33 -15.09 -16.00 -13.55
N ILE A 34 -14.79 -15.52 -12.35
CA ILE A 34 -15.77 -14.93 -11.44
C ILE A 34 -16.34 -13.62 -11.99
N TYR A 35 -15.52 -12.78 -12.63
CA TYR A 35 -15.99 -11.59 -13.33
C TYR A 35 -16.98 -11.94 -14.46
N LYS A 36 -16.67 -12.95 -15.29
CA LYS A 36 -17.59 -13.43 -16.34
C LYS A 36 -18.89 -14.01 -15.78
N ALA A 37 -18.88 -14.52 -14.54
CA ALA A 37 -20.06 -14.97 -13.82
C ALA A 37 -20.89 -13.82 -13.20
N GLY A 38 -20.48 -12.57 -13.39
CA GLY A 38 -21.24 -11.37 -13.01
C GLY A 38 -20.80 -10.70 -11.71
N ALA A 39 -19.60 -11.00 -11.18
CA ALA A 39 -19.06 -10.25 -10.06
C ALA A 39 -18.79 -8.79 -10.43
N SER A 40 -19.03 -7.87 -9.49
CA SER A 40 -18.90 -6.44 -9.75
C SER A 40 -17.50 -5.93 -9.42
N VAL A 41 -16.96 -5.08 -10.29
CA VAL A 41 -15.69 -4.36 -10.07
C VAL A 41 -15.86 -3.07 -9.25
N THR A 42 -17.10 -2.71 -8.92
CA THR A 42 -17.46 -1.50 -8.16
C THR A 42 -18.19 -1.78 -6.85
N ALA A 43 -18.60 -3.03 -6.60
CA ALA A 43 -19.21 -3.39 -5.32
C ALA A 43 -18.15 -3.41 -4.22
N SER A 44 -18.30 -2.54 -3.23
CA SER A 44 -17.41 -2.47 -2.08
C SER A 44 -17.63 -3.63 -1.11
N ASP A 45 -16.58 -4.06 -0.43
CA ASP A 45 -16.68 -4.97 0.71
C ASP A 45 -17.21 -4.25 1.98
N GLN A 46 -17.24 -4.97 3.10
CA GLN A 46 -17.73 -4.46 4.39
C GLN A 46 -16.93 -3.28 4.96
N HIS A 47 -15.74 -3.02 4.43
CA HIS A 47 -14.90 -1.89 4.82
C HIS A 47 -15.06 -0.69 3.87
N GLY A 48 -15.91 -0.80 2.85
CA GLY A 48 -16.08 0.22 1.81
C GLY A 48 -15.01 0.14 0.73
N TRP A 49 -14.27 -0.98 0.63
CA TRP A 49 -13.16 -1.10 -0.32
C TRP A 49 -13.63 -1.81 -1.59
N LEU A 50 -13.34 -1.20 -2.74
CA LEU A 50 -13.61 -1.80 -4.04
C LEU A 50 -12.58 -2.91 -4.34
N PRO A 51 -12.88 -3.81 -5.28
CA PRO A 51 -11.94 -4.81 -5.78
C PRO A 51 -10.55 -4.24 -6.13
N ILE A 52 -10.49 -3.04 -6.73
CA ILE A 52 -9.22 -2.40 -7.09
C ILE A 52 -8.41 -1.93 -5.87
N HIS A 53 -9.06 -1.56 -4.76
CA HIS A 53 -8.38 -1.28 -3.50
C HIS A 53 -7.68 -2.54 -2.97
N ARG A 54 -8.40 -3.67 -2.97
CA ARG A 54 -7.86 -4.97 -2.52
C ARG A 54 -6.77 -5.50 -3.45
N ALA A 55 -6.89 -5.29 -4.75
CA ALA A 55 -5.83 -5.62 -5.69
C ALA A 55 -4.56 -4.77 -5.42
N SER A 56 -4.72 -3.53 -4.96
CA SER A 56 -3.63 -2.60 -4.73
C SER A 56 -2.80 -2.93 -3.49
N THR A 57 -3.35 -3.69 -2.54
CA THR A 57 -2.59 -4.11 -1.35
C THR A 57 -1.53 -5.16 -1.65
N ASN A 58 -1.55 -5.74 -2.86
CA ASN A 58 -0.62 -6.77 -3.31
C ASN A 58 0.13 -6.33 -4.56
N ASN A 59 1.26 -6.98 -4.86
CA ASN A 59 2.06 -6.63 -6.03
C ASN A 59 1.56 -7.31 -7.33
N HIS A 60 0.24 -7.45 -7.48
CA HIS A 60 -0.40 -8.18 -8.58
C HIS A 60 -0.86 -7.25 -9.71
N GLY A 61 0.08 -6.56 -10.37
CA GLY A 61 -0.22 -5.57 -11.42
C GLY A 61 -1.15 -6.08 -12.53
N LYS A 62 -1.05 -7.36 -12.91
CA LYS A 62 -1.98 -7.98 -13.91
C LYS A 62 -3.46 -7.89 -13.49
N ILE A 63 -3.77 -8.03 -12.21
CA ILE A 63 -5.15 -7.93 -11.72
C ILE A 63 -5.61 -6.48 -11.71
N ILE A 64 -4.73 -5.53 -11.33
CA ILE A 64 -5.01 -4.09 -11.44
C ILE A 64 -5.38 -3.73 -12.89
N ARG A 65 -4.57 -4.13 -13.87
CA ARG A 65 -4.87 -3.91 -15.30
C ARG A 65 -6.25 -4.43 -15.70
N LEU A 66 -6.60 -5.63 -15.25
CA LEU A 66 -7.91 -6.23 -15.56
C LEU A 66 -9.05 -5.42 -14.97
N LEU A 67 -8.97 -5.07 -13.69
CA LEU A 67 -10.01 -4.28 -13.01
C LEU A 67 -10.20 -2.91 -13.67
N ILE A 68 -9.10 -2.24 -14.06
CA ILE A 68 -9.15 -0.98 -14.82
C ILE A 68 -9.82 -1.18 -16.17
N SER A 69 -9.45 -2.23 -16.92
CA SER A 69 -10.05 -2.54 -18.22
C SER A 69 -11.54 -2.88 -18.14
N TRP A 70 -12.01 -3.29 -16.97
CA TRP A 70 -13.42 -3.58 -16.67
C TRP A 70 -14.17 -2.37 -16.09
N GLY A 71 -13.54 -1.20 -16.06
CA GLY A 71 -14.16 0.05 -15.63
C GLY A 71 -14.16 0.30 -14.12
N SER A 72 -13.24 -0.33 -13.37
CA SER A 72 -13.10 -0.01 -11.95
C SER A 72 -12.56 1.43 -11.78
N PRO A 73 -13.17 2.25 -10.89
CA PRO A 73 -12.76 3.64 -10.71
C PRO A 73 -11.41 3.74 -9.99
N LEU A 74 -10.57 4.66 -10.45
CA LEU A 74 -9.22 4.90 -9.89
C LEU A 74 -9.22 5.80 -8.66
N GLU A 75 -10.25 6.62 -8.49
CA GLU A 75 -10.28 7.73 -7.51
C GLU A 75 -11.34 7.54 -6.42
N GLU A 76 -12.09 6.43 -6.46
CA GLU A 76 -13.04 6.10 -5.41
C GLU A 76 -12.30 5.98 -4.08
N ARG A 77 -12.88 6.57 -3.03
CA ARG A 77 -12.23 6.67 -1.73
C ARG A 77 -12.80 5.64 -0.78
N GLY A 78 -11.96 4.74 -0.29
CA GLY A 78 -12.30 3.77 0.75
C GLY A 78 -12.23 4.36 2.15
N THR A 79 -11.96 3.51 3.15
CA THR A 79 -11.71 3.94 4.53
C THR A 79 -10.57 4.95 4.61
N ASP A 80 -10.68 5.92 5.52
CA ASP A 80 -9.72 7.02 5.73
C ASP A 80 -9.50 7.91 4.50
N GLY A 81 -10.41 7.81 3.54
CA GLY A 81 -10.37 8.54 2.29
C GLY A 81 -9.23 8.10 1.38
N TRP A 82 -8.75 6.85 1.53
CA TRP A 82 -7.66 6.30 0.73
C TRP A 82 -8.15 5.90 -0.66
N THR A 83 -7.37 6.26 -1.67
CA THR A 83 -7.53 5.77 -3.05
C THR A 83 -6.74 4.47 -3.24
N PRO A 84 -6.97 3.70 -4.32
CA PRO A 84 -6.15 2.56 -4.69
C PRO A 84 -4.64 2.86 -4.70
N LEU A 85 -4.24 4.07 -5.14
CA LEU A 85 -2.82 4.45 -5.16
C LEU A 85 -2.22 4.64 -3.76
N HIS A 86 -3.01 5.09 -2.78
CA HIS A 86 -2.58 5.12 -1.37
C HIS A 86 -2.27 3.71 -0.86
N LEU A 87 -3.10 2.73 -1.21
CA LEU A 87 -2.90 1.34 -0.82
C LEU A 87 -1.71 0.70 -1.50
N ALA A 88 -1.54 0.93 -2.80
CA ALA A 88 -0.36 0.46 -3.53
C ALA A 88 0.94 1.01 -2.93
N ALA A 89 0.92 2.28 -2.50
CA ALA A 89 2.05 2.93 -1.87
C ALA A 89 2.36 2.33 -0.48
N VAL A 90 1.38 2.23 0.42
CA VAL A 90 1.60 1.71 1.78
C VAL A 90 2.02 0.24 1.78
N SER A 91 1.47 -0.55 0.84
CA SER A 91 1.84 -1.95 0.64
C SER A 91 3.17 -2.14 -0.09
N ARG A 92 3.80 -1.04 -0.53
CA ARG A 92 5.06 -1.05 -1.29
C ARG A 92 4.96 -1.99 -2.49
N SER A 93 3.94 -1.78 -3.31
CA SER A 93 3.61 -2.62 -4.47
C SER A 93 3.95 -1.89 -5.78
N PRO A 94 5.23 -1.88 -6.21
CA PRO A 94 5.66 -1.18 -7.43
C PRO A 94 4.82 -1.52 -8.66
N ALA A 95 4.46 -2.79 -8.84
CA ALA A 95 3.65 -3.21 -9.97
C ALA A 95 2.26 -2.54 -9.92
N ALA A 96 1.61 -2.49 -8.76
CA ALA A 96 0.31 -1.82 -8.63
C ALA A 96 0.43 -0.31 -8.83
N VAL A 97 1.48 0.33 -8.29
CA VAL A 97 1.76 1.75 -8.50
C VAL A 97 1.95 2.06 -9.97
N ALA A 98 2.78 1.28 -10.68
CA ALA A 98 3.03 1.47 -12.10
C ALA A 98 1.74 1.40 -12.92
N GLU A 99 0.87 0.42 -12.66
CA GLU A 99 -0.41 0.31 -13.38
C GLU A 99 -1.37 1.46 -13.09
N LEU A 100 -1.51 1.84 -11.82
CA LEU A 100 -2.43 2.92 -11.43
C LEU A 100 -1.97 4.27 -11.99
N VAL A 101 -0.67 4.55 -11.92
CA VAL A 101 -0.07 5.77 -12.48
C VAL A 101 -0.22 5.78 -14.00
N ALA A 102 0.07 4.67 -14.69
CA ALA A 102 -0.09 4.58 -16.13
C ALA A 102 -1.55 4.78 -16.58
N ALA A 103 -2.51 4.40 -15.74
CA ALA A 103 -3.93 4.63 -15.97
C ALA A 103 -4.40 6.05 -15.60
N GLY A 104 -3.52 6.92 -15.10
CA GLY A 104 -3.84 8.32 -14.80
C GLY A 104 -4.35 8.57 -13.38
N ALA A 105 -4.08 7.68 -12.42
CA ALA A 105 -4.44 7.90 -11.02
C ALA A 105 -3.81 9.19 -10.44
N GLN A 106 -4.53 9.90 -9.58
CA GLN A 106 -4.05 11.14 -8.97
C GLN A 106 -2.90 10.89 -7.99
N VAL A 107 -1.68 11.10 -8.47
CA VAL A 107 -0.42 10.86 -7.73
C VAL A 107 -0.32 11.66 -6.41
N ASN A 108 -0.94 12.83 -6.37
CA ASN A 108 -0.96 13.73 -5.22
C ASN A 108 -2.31 13.77 -4.50
N ALA A 109 -3.17 12.77 -4.69
CA ALA A 109 -4.41 12.63 -3.93
C ALA A 109 -4.14 12.72 -2.42
N ARG A 110 -5.09 13.24 -1.66
CA ARG A 110 -4.98 13.41 -0.21
C ARG A 110 -5.98 12.52 0.49
N SER A 111 -5.51 11.75 1.48
CA SER A 111 -6.37 11.05 2.44
C SER A 111 -7.08 12.04 3.37
N ASP A 112 -7.96 11.53 4.23
CA ASP A 112 -8.65 12.34 5.23
C ASP A 112 -7.70 12.95 6.27
N PHE A 113 -6.49 12.40 6.40
CA PHE A 113 -5.40 12.92 7.24
C PHE A 113 -4.46 13.86 6.47
N GLY A 114 -4.76 14.15 5.21
CA GLY A 114 -3.91 14.94 4.32
C GLY A 114 -2.64 14.22 3.84
N SER A 115 -2.49 12.92 4.12
CA SER A 115 -1.39 12.13 3.59
C SER A 115 -1.55 11.95 2.09
N THR A 116 -0.45 12.00 1.34
CA THR A 116 -0.41 11.59 -0.08
C THR A 116 0.08 10.15 -0.20
N PRO A 117 -0.06 9.48 -1.37
CA PRO A 117 0.56 8.17 -1.59
C PRO A 117 2.05 8.15 -1.21
N LEU A 118 2.81 9.20 -1.54
CA LEU A 118 4.23 9.30 -1.18
C LEU A 118 4.48 9.35 0.33
N HIS A 119 3.58 9.91 1.15
CA HIS A 119 3.68 9.82 2.61
C HIS A 119 3.62 8.36 3.06
N LEU A 120 2.71 7.58 2.47
CA LEU A 120 2.47 6.20 2.88
C LEU A 120 3.51 5.23 2.31
N ALA A 121 4.14 5.56 1.17
CA ALA A 121 5.25 4.79 0.60
C ALA A 121 6.49 4.78 1.52
N VAL A 122 6.74 5.88 2.22
CA VAL A 122 7.85 6.02 3.17
C VAL A 122 7.47 5.35 4.49
N GLY A 123 7.87 4.10 4.66
CA GLY A 123 7.67 3.36 5.91
C GLY A 123 8.88 3.42 6.85
N ARG A 124 8.78 2.80 8.03
CA ARG A 124 9.87 2.75 9.02
C ARG A 124 11.04 1.82 8.67
N THR A 125 10.94 1.08 7.55
CA THR A 125 11.93 0.08 7.16
C THR A 125 12.34 0.31 5.71
N LEU A 126 13.64 0.46 5.49
CA LEU A 126 14.22 0.56 4.15
C LEU A 126 14.23 -0.82 3.52
N CYS A 127 13.57 -0.98 2.38
CA CYS A 127 13.67 -2.17 1.53
C CYS A 127 13.62 -1.77 0.06
N GLU A 128 14.11 -2.64 -0.82
CA GLU A 128 14.18 -2.35 -2.26
C GLU A 128 12.82 -1.98 -2.85
N ARG A 129 11.76 -2.74 -2.49
CA ARG A 129 10.39 -2.43 -2.92
C ARG A 129 9.90 -1.05 -2.47
N MET A 130 10.36 -0.56 -1.33
CA MET A 130 10.04 0.80 -0.87
C MET A 130 10.71 1.83 -1.77
N ILE A 131 12.00 1.64 -2.07
CA ILE A 131 12.79 2.54 -2.93
C ILE A 131 12.14 2.62 -4.31
N GLU A 132 11.87 1.47 -4.94
CA GLU A 132 11.23 1.40 -6.25
C GLU A 132 9.84 2.07 -6.25
N THR A 133 9.03 1.85 -5.20
CA THR A 133 7.73 2.51 -5.05
C THR A 133 7.86 4.03 -4.96
N VAL A 134 8.84 4.53 -4.19
CA VAL A 134 9.11 5.96 -4.04
C VAL A 134 9.60 6.56 -5.37
N GLU A 135 10.51 5.89 -6.06
CA GLU A 135 11.02 6.33 -7.37
C GLU A 135 9.92 6.42 -8.43
N LEU A 136 9.03 5.42 -8.49
CA LEU A 136 7.86 5.44 -9.38
C LEU A 136 6.94 6.62 -9.08
N LEU A 137 6.63 6.86 -7.80
CA LEU A 137 5.78 7.98 -7.41
C LEU A 137 6.44 9.34 -7.72
N LEU A 138 7.74 9.49 -7.47
CA LEU A 138 8.48 10.72 -7.78
C LEU A 138 8.55 10.98 -9.28
N THR A 139 8.82 9.95 -10.08
CA THR A 139 8.80 10.02 -11.54
C THR A 139 7.42 10.43 -12.06
N ALA A 140 6.36 9.98 -11.39
CA ALA A 140 4.98 10.35 -11.67
C ALA A 140 4.59 11.75 -11.17
N GLY A 141 5.51 12.53 -10.59
CA GLY A 141 5.26 13.89 -10.12
C GLY A 141 4.70 13.99 -8.69
N ALA A 142 4.94 12.98 -7.84
CA ALA A 142 4.64 13.09 -6.42
C ALA A 142 5.47 14.20 -5.76
N LYS A 143 4.84 14.98 -4.87
CA LYS A 143 5.48 16.11 -4.19
C LYS A 143 6.12 15.67 -2.86
N PRO A 144 7.46 15.56 -2.75
CA PRO A 144 8.13 15.11 -1.51
C PRO A 144 8.07 16.12 -0.36
N SER A 145 7.71 17.37 -0.66
CA SER A 145 7.53 18.46 0.29
C SER A 145 6.08 18.66 0.73
N ALA A 146 5.12 17.90 0.17
CA ALA A 146 3.72 17.99 0.57
C ALA A 146 3.57 17.71 2.06
N ARG A 147 2.71 18.48 2.74
CA ARG A 147 2.48 18.34 4.19
C ARG A 147 1.15 17.65 4.47
N ASP A 148 1.18 16.67 5.36
CA ASP A 148 -0.03 16.11 5.99
C ASP A 148 -0.63 17.11 7.01
N GLN A 149 -1.75 16.74 7.63
CA GLN A 149 -2.39 17.58 8.67
C GLN A 149 -1.52 17.78 9.92
N ARG A 150 -0.49 16.95 10.12
CA ARG A 150 0.48 17.07 11.22
C ARG A 150 1.71 17.89 10.82
N GLY A 151 1.69 18.50 9.62
CA GLY A 151 2.79 19.27 9.08
C GLY A 151 4.02 18.44 8.68
N ARG A 152 3.92 17.11 8.64
CA ARG A 152 5.00 16.21 8.21
C ARG A 152 5.02 16.09 6.70
N SER A 153 6.20 15.96 6.11
CA SER A 153 6.38 15.67 4.70
C SER A 153 7.12 14.35 4.51
N PRO A 154 6.95 13.64 3.38
CA PRO A 154 7.66 12.39 3.11
C PRO A 154 9.17 12.54 3.25
N LEU A 155 9.73 13.63 2.72
CA LEU A 155 11.17 13.93 2.84
C LEU A 155 11.63 14.06 4.29
N ARG A 156 10.81 14.67 5.17
CA ARG A 156 11.14 14.82 6.60
C ARG A 156 11.15 13.47 7.30
N GLU A 157 10.23 12.58 6.93
CA GLU A 157 10.16 11.23 7.49
C GLU A 157 11.39 10.41 7.11
N VAL A 158 11.84 10.46 5.84
CA VAL A 158 13.10 9.83 5.43
C VAL A 158 14.29 10.39 6.21
N GLN A 159 14.41 11.71 6.36
CA GLN A 159 15.50 12.32 7.12
C GLN A 159 15.54 11.83 8.57
N ALA A 160 14.38 11.71 9.22
CA ALA A 160 14.29 11.18 10.58
C ALA A 160 14.78 9.72 10.69
N LEU A 161 14.54 8.89 9.66
CA LEU A 161 15.05 7.51 9.60
C LEU A 161 16.57 7.47 9.42
N VAL A 162 17.13 8.35 8.59
CA VAL A 162 18.58 8.50 8.42
C VAL A 162 19.23 8.87 9.75
N ASP A 163 18.68 9.85 10.46
CA ASP A 163 19.20 10.30 11.75
C ASP A 163 19.15 9.18 12.80
N GLN A 164 18.05 8.40 12.85
CA GLN A 164 17.93 7.23 13.73
C GLN A 164 18.95 6.14 13.39
N THR A 165 19.14 5.86 12.09
CA THR A 165 20.10 4.86 11.61
C THR A 165 21.52 5.26 11.96
N ASN A 166 21.89 6.53 11.79
CA ASN A 166 23.20 7.06 12.15
C ASN A 166 23.47 6.97 13.66
N ARG A 167 22.47 7.23 14.51
CA ARG A 167 22.59 7.04 15.96
C ARG A 167 22.83 5.57 16.32
N LEU A 168 22.10 4.64 15.70
CA LEU A 168 22.28 3.20 15.91
C LEU A 168 23.67 2.74 15.47
N LEU A 169 24.14 3.17 14.29
CA LEU A 169 25.49 2.88 13.80
C LEU A 169 26.58 3.35 14.77
N LYS A 170 26.42 4.55 15.34
CA LYS A 170 27.34 5.08 16.35
C LYS A 170 27.37 4.21 17.61
N ALA A 171 26.21 3.79 18.11
CA ALA A 171 26.12 2.92 19.28
C ALA A 171 26.81 1.56 19.06
N ILE A 172 26.59 0.93 17.90
CA ILE A 172 27.21 -0.35 17.54
C ILE A 172 28.74 -0.22 17.41
N ARG A 173 29.23 0.88 16.81
CA ARG A 173 30.67 1.15 16.67
C ARG A 173 31.33 1.42 18.03
N GLY A 174 30.65 2.18 18.91
CA GLY A 174 31.13 2.51 20.25
C GLY A 174 31.18 1.34 21.24
N GLY A 175 30.35 0.31 21.03
CA GLY A 175 30.28 -0.87 21.92
C GLY A 175 31.43 -1.87 21.82
N ARG A 176 32.35 -1.77 20.84
CA ARG A 176 33.46 -2.73 20.64
C ARG A 176 34.79 -2.34 21.31
N GLY A 177 34.76 -1.51 22.36
CA GLY A 177 35.97 -0.91 22.94
C GLY A 177 36.39 -1.35 24.35
N HIS A 178 35.65 -2.23 25.05
CA HIS A 178 35.88 -2.49 26.48
C HIS A 178 36.12 -3.95 26.85
N ASN A 179 36.88 -4.69 26.03
CA ASN A 179 37.47 -5.94 26.49
C ASN A 179 39.00 -5.83 26.48
N LYS A 180 39.56 -5.09 27.46
CA LYS A 180 40.97 -5.26 27.81
C LYS A 180 41.09 -6.60 28.55
N PRO A 181 41.88 -7.57 28.08
CA PRO A 181 42.17 -8.75 28.88
C PRO A 181 42.96 -8.29 30.10
N THR A 182 42.41 -8.50 31.30
CA THR A 182 43.17 -8.36 32.55
C THR A 182 44.21 -9.46 32.59
N ARG A 183 45.37 -9.22 31.98
CA ARG A 183 46.61 -9.91 32.32
C ARG A 183 47.35 -9.04 33.33
N SER A 184 47.33 -9.47 34.58
CA SER A 184 48.49 -9.31 35.47
C SER A 184 48.44 -10.40 36.51
N ASN A 185 49.16 -11.49 36.20
CA ASN A 185 49.88 -12.28 37.20
C ASN A 185 50.66 -11.34 38.11
N SER A 186 50.73 -11.68 39.39
CA SER A 186 51.79 -11.27 40.30
C SER A 186 51.87 -12.31 41.42
N PRO A 187 53.05 -12.47 42.02
CA PRO A 187 54.04 -13.53 41.82
C PRO A 187 53.77 -14.81 42.64
#